data_AF-A0A519KY36-F1
#
_entry.id   AF-A0A519KY36-F1
#
_cell.length_a   1.000
_cell.length_b   1.000
_cell.length_c   1.000
_cell.angle_alpha   90.00
_cell.angle_beta   90.00
_cell.angle_gamma   90.00
#
_symmetry.space_group_name_H-M   'P 1'
#
loop_
_entity.id
_entity.type
_entity.pdbx_description
1 polymer ?
#
loop_
_entity_poly.entity_id
_entity_poly.type
_entity_poly.pdbx_seq_one_letter_code
_entity_poly.pdbx_strand_id
1 'polypeptide(L)'
;MHHDHPLIYPLLAAVLAVFGSWTALDLFRRSRRHDGKAQAQWVGLSALAMGVSIWSMHFVAMLGFDPGGPVSYDLVTTLASLALAVAGTAVAFIVCSAPDRPLPRLIGGGAVMGLSIGGMHYLGMSALRSTMEIGYRPEWVVASVIVAFLASTAALATARRNSRSGWQAMAAVVLGAGVVAMHYTAMVAVVLRPGVAHDAPAGVPPLWLAFGIAGLTLLLLFLALGASLMDQKQVLQLALRAGRMGYWEMDIARRRLSLSEQGRVLLGFEPDAPFDQSLVSAVLTPESAAHRQALLERAIAEGKDYEADYEMRDGRWLEVRGRMLLDSAGRSQRLVNHRVKNTLATVLSIATLTARRSEDVESFAKGFQARLLSLSATHNLLTAEGWQRAELRDIFRAEFGHYNDDQVVLTGPETWLGAENVLAIGLIVHELATNATKYGALSRAEGRVEVSWTTEGDTLNIAWRERGGPPVSQPARTGFGSRLISSSASD
;
A
#
# COMPACT_ATOMS: atom_id res chain seq x y z
N MET A 1 -47.79 9.80 -6.27
CA MET A 1 -46.98 10.97 -6.67
C MET A 1 -45.56 10.49 -6.87
N HIS A 2 -45.05 10.60 -8.09
CA HIS A 2 -43.68 10.23 -8.44
C HIS A 2 -42.71 11.23 -7.80
N HIS A 3 -41.99 10.81 -6.77
CA HIS A 3 -40.86 11.57 -6.26
C HIS A 3 -39.63 11.21 -7.09
N ASP A 4 -39.18 12.16 -7.89
CA ASP A 4 -37.81 12.23 -8.37
C ASP A 4 -36.88 12.34 -7.16
N HIS A 5 -36.66 11.25 -6.43
CA HIS A 5 -35.53 11.17 -5.52
C HIS A 5 -34.30 11.17 -6.41
N PRO A 6 -33.46 12.23 -6.38
CA PRO A 6 -32.27 12.22 -7.18
C PRO A 6 -31.43 11.02 -6.74
N LEU A 7 -31.17 10.11 -7.68
CA LEU A 7 -30.41 8.86 -7.48
C LEU A 7 -29.01 9.10 -6.87
N ILE A 8 -28.61 10.36 -6.77
CA ILE A 8 -27.39 10.83 -6.14
C ILE A 8 -27.25 10.43 -4.68
N TYR A 9 -28.29 10.50 -3.84
CA TYR A 9 -28.16 10.21 -2.41
C TYR A 9 -27.92 8.71 -2.14
N PRO A 10 -28.71 7.77 -2.71
CA PRO A 10 -28.43 6.35 -2.59
C PRO A 10 -27.06 5.96 -3.16
N LEU A 11 -26.66 6.55 -4.29
CA LEU A 11 -25.38 6.27 -4.92
C LEU A 11 -24.21 6.78 -4.06
N LEU A 12 -24.30 8.00 -3.54
CA LEU A 12 -23.29 8.57 -2.65
C LEU A 12 -23.21 7.79 -1.34
N ALA A 13 -24.35 7.43 -0.75
CA ALA A 13 -24.44 6.59 0.44
C ALA A 13 -23.75 5.23 0.21
N ALA A 14 -23.96 4.60 -0.95
CA ALA A 14 -23.31 3.34 -1.30
C ALA A 14 -21.80 3.47 -1.49
N VAL A 15 -21.34 4.51 -2.20
CA VAL A 15 -19.91 4.79 -2.37
C VAL A 15 -19.24 5.02 -1.02
N LEU A 16 -19.84 5.85 -0.14
CA LEU A 16 -19.31 6.12 1.20
C LEU A 16 -19.26 4.86 2.06
N ALA A 17 -20.32 4.04 2.04
CA ALA A 17 -20.34 2.81 2.81
C ALA A 17 -19.27 1.81 2.36
N VAL A 18 -19.07 1.64 1.05
CA VAL A 18 -18.04 0.73 0.52
C VAL A 18 -16.64 1.27 0.82
N PHE A 19 -16.39 2.56 0.58
CA PHE A 19 -15.09 3.19 0.85
C PHE A 19 -14.73 3.18 2.34
N GLY A 20 -15.68 3.53 3.20
CA GLY A 20 -15.47 3.50 4.65
C GLY A 20 -15.33 2.07 5.19
N SER A 21 -16.08 1.11 4.64
CA SER A 21 -15.89 -0.32 4.96
C SER A 21 -14.51 -0.82 4.54
N TRP A 22 -14.02 -0.41 3.36
CA TRP A 22 -12.66 -0.72 2.90
C TRP A 22 -11.63 -0.17 3.88
N THR A 23 -11.74 1.12 4.22
CA THR A 23 -10.81 1.82 5.10
C THR A 23 -10.75 1.16 6.48
N ALA A 24 -11.92 0.88 7.07
CA ALA A 24 -12.00 0.23 8.38
C ALA A 24 -11.43 -1.20 8.36
N LEU A 25 -11.74 -2.01 7.35
CA LEU A 25 -11.19 -3.36 7.23
C LEU A 25 -9.68 -3.35 6.93
N ASP A 26 -9.18 -2.34 6.22
CA ASP A 26 -7.77 -2.15 5.95
C ASP A 26 -6.97 -1.83 7.21
N LEU A 27 -7.47 -0.89 8.03
CA LEU A 27 -6.94 -0.58 9.35
C LEU A 27 -7.01 -1.82 10.26
N PHE A 28 -8.12 -2.56 10.22
CA PHE A 28 -8.33 -3.73 11.08
C PHE A 28 -7.36 -4.85 10.73
N ARG A 29 -7.01 -5.01 9.45
CA ARG A 29 -5.98 -5.98 9.05
C ARG A 29 -4.62 -5.69 9.70
N ARG A 30 -4.28 -4.42 9.92
CA ARG A 30 -3.01 -4.04 10.56
C ARG A 30 -2.97 -4.38 12.04
N SER A 31 -4.11 -4.34 12.75
CA SER A 31 -4.17 -4.78 14.15
C SER A 31 -3.68 -6.21 14.34
N ARG A 32 -3.85 -7.06 13.33
CA ARG A 32 -3.43 -8.48 13.34
C ARG A 32 -1.91 -8.68 13.29
N ARG A 33 -1.13 -7.66 12.92
CA ARG A 33 0.34 -7.72 12.84
C ARG A 33 1.03 -7.19 14.10
N HIS A 34 0.25 -6.70 15.05
CA HIS A 34 0.73 -6.06 16.25
C HIS A 34 0.08 -6.69 17.48
N ASP A 35 0.76 -6.63 18.61
CA ASP A 35 0.26 -7.07 19.91
C ASP A 35 0.20 -5.89 20.90
N GLY A 36 -0.58 -6.05 21.97
CA GLY A 36 -0.66 -5.07 23.06
C GLY A 36 -1.20 -3.71 22.64
N LYS A 37 -0.49 -2.62 22.99
CA LYS A 37 -0.96 -1.24 22.78
C LYS A 37 -1.16 -0.89 21.31
N ALA A 38 -0.26 -1.34 20.44
CA ALA A 38 -0.36 -1.06 19.01
C ALA A 38 -1.57 -1.77 18.37
N GLN A 39 -1.89 -3.00 18.81
CA GLN A 39 -3.10 -3.70 18.39
C GLN A 39 -4.36 -2.91 18.77
N ALA A 40 -4.44 -2.47 20.02
CA ALA A 40 -5.58 -1.70 20.52
C ALA A 40 -5.78 -0.38 19.74
N GLN A 41 -4.69 0.32 19.42
CA GLN A 41 -4.74 1.54 18.60
C GLN A 41 -5.31 1.27 17.21
N TRP A 42 -4.86 0.23 16.52
CA TRP A 42 -5.38 -0.12 15.20
C TRP A 42 -6.85 -0.54 15.25
N VAL A 43 -7.26 -1.30 16.27
CA VAL A 43 -8.67 -1.64 16.48
C VAL A 43 -9.52 -0.40 16.71
N GLY A 44 -9.03 0.54 17.54
CA GLY A 44 -9.70 1.82 17.78
C GLY A 44 -9.87 2.65 16.50
N LEU A 45 -8.82 2.79 15.70
CA LEU A 45 -8.89 3.50 14.40
C LEU A 45 -9.85 2.81 13.43
N SER A 46 -9.88 1.49 13.41
CA SER A 46 -10.79 0.71 12.57
C SER A 46 -12.26 0.92 12.96
N ALA A 47 -12.55 0.90 14.27
CA ALA A 47 -13.88 1.11 14.81
C ALA A 47 -14.37 2.55 14.56
N LEU A 48 -13.48 3.53 14.74
CA LEU A 48 -13.78 4.93 14.41
C LEU A 48 -14.13 5.07 12.92
N ALA A 49 -13.29 4.52 12.04
CA ALA A 49 -13.54 4.56 10.60
C ALA A 49 -14.86 3.87 10.21
N MET A 50 -15.16 2.71 10.81
CA MET A 50 -16.40 1.99 10.55
C MET A 50 -17.62 2.75 11.07
N GLY A 51 -17.59 3.23 12.31
CA GLY A 51 -18.70 3.97 12.90
C GLY A 51 -19.02 5.26 12.15
N VAL A 52 -17.97 6.02 11.79
CA VAL A 52 -18.11 7.22 10.95
C VAL A 52 -18.69 6.88 9.57
N SER A 53 -18.27 5.79 8.94
CA SER A 53 -18.79 5.33 7.65
C SER A 53 -20.29 4.98 7.72
N ILE A 54 -20.69 4.14 8.69
CA ILE A 54 -22.08 3.71 8.87
C ILE A 54 -22.97 4.93 9.15
N TRP A 55 -22.54 5.81 10.05
CA TRP A 55 -23.26 7.04 10.41
C TRP A 55 -23.39 8.00 9.23
N SER A 56 -22.29 8.25 8.51
CA SER A 56 -22.29 9.14 7.34
C SER A 56 -23.18 8.59 6.24
N MET A 57 -23.13 7.29 5.96
CA MET A 57 -24.02 6.66 4.97
C MET A 57 -25.49 6.88 5.35
N HIS A 58 -25.87 6.60 6.60
CA HIS A 58 -27.26 6.74 7.05
C HIS A 58 -27.74 8.18 6.89
N PHE A 59 -26.97 9.16 7.35
CA PHE A 59 -27.41 10.55 7.29
C PHE A 59 -27.33 11.15 5.88
N VAL A 60 -26.40 10.70 5.02
CA VAL A 60 -26.45 11.03 3.58
C VAL A 60 -27.72 10.49 2.93
N ALA A 61 -28.11 9.25 3.24
CA ALA A 61 -29.36 8.70 2.72
C ALA A 61 -30.59 9.46 3.27
N MET A 62 -30.56 9.89 4.54
CA MET A 62 -31.61 10.71 5.15
C MET A 62 -31.72 12.11 4.56
N LEU A 63 -30.64 12.70 4.03
CA LEU A 63 -30.74 13.97 3.28
C LEU A 63 -31.58 13.84 2.01
N GLY A 64 -31.70 12.63 1.46
CA GLY A 64 -32.59 12.32 0.33
C GLY A 64 -34.00 11.88 0.74
N PHE A 65 -34.28 11.75 2.04
CA PHE A 65 -35.58 11.35 2.57
C PHE A 65 -36.46 12.59 2.80
N ASP A 66 -37.65 12.60 2.19
CA ASP A 66 -38.63 13.68 2.34
C ASP A 66 -39.87 13.13 3.07
N PRO A 67 -40.08 13.50 4.34
CA PRO A 67 -41.28 13.11 5.09
C PRO A 67 -42.52 13.94 4.73
N GLY A 68 -42.43 14.92 3.82
CA GLY A 68 -43.54 15.79 3.43
C GLY A 68 -43.66 17.06 4.28
N GLY A 69 -42.57 17.48 4.93
CA GLY A 69 -42.54 18.68 5.78
C GLY A 69 -41.12 19.07 6.23
N PRO A 70 -40.93 20.23 6.89
CA PRO A 70 -39.63 20.66 7.39
C PRO A 70 -39.02 19.65 8.36
N VAL A 71 -37.70 19.48 8.27
CA VAL A 71 -36.94 18.54 9.10
C VAL A 71 -35.77 19.22 9.81
N SER A 72 -35.52 18.79 11.04
CA SER A 72 -34.30 19.11 11.78
C SER A 72 -33.87 17.92 12.62
N TYR A 73 -32.67 17.98 13.20
CA TYR A 73 -32.09 16.86 13.94
C TYR A 73 -31.74 17.25 15.37
N ASP A 74 -32.02 16.35 16.31
CA ASP A 74 -31.55 16.44 17.69
C ASP A 74 -30.05 16.17 17.74
N LEU A 75 -29.25 17.17 18.14
CA LEU A 75 -27.79 17.08 18.13
C LEU A 75 -27.28 15.96 19.05
N VAL A 76 -27.87 15.80 20.24
CA VAL A 76 -27.39 14.86 21.25
C VAL A 76 -27.64 13.43 20.78
N THR A 77 -28.86 13.13 20.32
CA THR A 77 -29.21 11.80 19.81
C THR A 77 -28.44 11.49 18.52
N THR A 78 -28.21 12.49 17.66
CA THR A 78 -27.39 12.34 16.45
C THR A 78 -25.96 11.92 16.79
N LEU A 79 -25.32 12.58 17.77
CA LEU A 79 -23.97 12.22 18.23
C LEU A 79 -23.94 10.89 19.00
N ALA A 80 -24.99 10.59 19.79
CA ALA A 80 -25.13 9.33 20.49
C ALA A 80 -25.21 8.14 19.52
N SER A 81 -25.89 8.31 18.37
CA SER A 81 -25.94 7.29 17.30
C SER A 81 -24.56 7.01 16.70
N LEU A 82 -23.72 8.03 16.51
CA LEU A 82 -22.33 7.86 16.08
C LEU A 82 -21.51 7.11 17.13
N ALA A 83 -21.63 7.51 18.40
CA ALA A 83 -20.92 6.86 19.50
C ALA A 83 -21.30 5.37 19.63
N LEU A 84 -22.59 5.05 19.48
CA LEU A 84 -23.09 3.67 19.46
C LEU A 84 -22.44 2.85 18.34
N ALA A 85 -22.39 3.40 17.12
CA ALA A 85 -21.78 2.73 15.98
C ALA A 85 -20.29 2.45 16.21
N VAL A 86 -19.54 3.45 16.69
CA VAL A 86 -18.10 3.31 17.00
C VAL A 86 -17.88 2.29 18.11
N ALA A 87 -18.62 2.37 19.22
CA ALA A 87 -18.47 1.45 20.35
C ALA A 87 -18.82 0.00 19.96
N GLY A 88 -19.95 -0.22 19.28
CA GLY A 88 -20.36 -1.55 18.87
C GLY A 88 -19.42 -2.18 17.83
N THR A 89 -18.92 -1.39 16.88
CA THR A 89 -17.92 -1.89 15.92
C THR A 89 -16.56 -2.14 16.57
N ALA A 90 -16.18 -1.37 17.60
CA ALA A 90 -14.99 -1.65 18.40
C ALA A 90 -15.09 -3.01 19.09
N VAL A 91 -16.21 -3.30 19.77
CA VAL A 91 -16.42 -4.60 20.41
C VAL A 91 -16.36 -5.73 19.38
N ALA A 92 -17.03 -5.57 18.23
CA ALA A 92 -16.99 -6.56 17.16
C ALA A 92 -15.55 -6.83 16.66
N PHE A 93 -14.75 -5.79 16.46
CA PHE A 93 -13.35 -5.92 16.06
C PHE A 93 -12.49 -6.53 17.15
N ILE A 94 -12.66 -6.17 18.42
CA ILE A 94 -11.95 -6.79 19.55
C ILE A 94 -12.22 -8.30 19.58
N VAL A 95 -13.49 -8.71 19.49
CA VAL A 95 -13.89 -10.13 19.46
C VAL A 95 -13.23 -10.88 18.28
N CYS A 96 -13.03 -10.19 17.15
CA CYS A 96 -12.42 -10.75 15.95
C CYS A 96 -10.89 -10.61 15.87
N SER A 97 -10.26 -9.92 16.83
CA SER A 97 -8.81 -9.64 16.83
C SER A 97 -7.96 -10.84 17.24
N ALA A 98 -8.54 -11.82 17.94
CA ALA A 98 -7.81 -12.99 18.45
C ALA A 98 -7.16 -13.85 17.34
N PRO A 99 -6.01 -14.51 17.63
CA PRO A 99 -5.24 -15.30 16.65
C PRO A 99 -6.05 -16.48 16.07
N ASP A 100 -6.66 -17.27 16.95
CA ASP A 100 -7.56 -18.36 16.59
C ASP A 100 -8.99 -17.82 16.45
N ARG A 101 -9.46 -17.77 15.21
CA ARG A 101 -10.81 -17.28 14.86
C ARG A 101 -11.75 -18.46 14.63
N PRO A 102 -12.25 -19.20 15.63
CA PRO A 102 -13.25 -20.22 15.37
C PRO A 102 -14.54 -19.56 14.83
N LEU A 103 -15.31 -20.28 14.02
CA LEU A 103 -16.54 -19.77 13.39
C LEU A 103 -17.51 -19.09 14.39
N PRO A 104 -17.70 -19.57 15.64
CA PRO A 104 -18.55 -18.91 16.62
C PRO A 104 -18.14 -17.47 16.98
N ARG A 105 -16.84 -17.15 17.01
CA ARG A 105 -16.38 -15.78 17.27
C ARG A 105 -16.73 -14.82 16.12
N LEU A 106 -16.71 -15.30 14.87
CA LEU A 106 -17.12 -14.51 13.71
C LEU A 106 -18.63 -14.26 13.71
N ILE A 107 -19.41 -15.27 14.10
CA ILE A 107 -20.86 -15.13 14.28
C ILE A 107 -21.15 -14.13 15.40
N GLY A 108 -20.49 -14.25 16.55
CA GLY A 108 -20.62 -13.31 17.67
C GLY A 108 -20.21 -11.88 17.30
N GLY A 109 -19.06 -11.71 16.64
CA GLY A 109 -18.61 -10.40 16.14
C GLY A 109 -19.58 -9.80 15.11
N GLY A 110 -20.09 -10.63 14.19
CA GLY A 110 -21.09 -10.20 13.21
C GLY A 110 -22.44 -9.84 13.84
N ALA A 111 -22.86 -10.54 14.90
CA ALA A 111 -24.05 -10.19 15.68
C ALA A 111 -23.91 -8.83 16.36
N VAL A 112 -22.79 -8.60 17.06
CA VAL A 112 -22.51 -7.31 17.70
C VAL A 112 -22.44 -6.18 16.66
N MET A 113 -21.75 -6.39 15.55
CA MET A 113 -21.65 -5.39 14.48
C MET A 113 -23.01 -5.11 13.83
N GLY A 114 -23.79 -6.16 13.52
CA GLY A 114 -25.12 -6.03 12.92
C GLY A 114 -26.11 -5.31 13.83
N LEU A 115 -26.11 -5.64 15.14
CA LEU A 115 -26.92 -4.93 16.14
C LEU A 115 -26.50 -3.47 16.29
N SER A 116 -25.20 -3.18 16.22
CA SER A 116 -24.68 -1.81 16.24
C SER A 116 -25.12 -1.01 15.01
N ILE A 117 -25.05 -1.62 13.81
CA ILE A 117 -25.49 -1.01 12.55
C ILE A 117 -26.99 -0.69 12.60
N GLY A 118 -27.83 -1.66 12.97
CA GLY A 118 -29.27 -1.46 13.11
C GLY A 118 -29.62 -0.48 14.22
N GLY A 119 -28.97 -0.61 15.39
CA GLY A 119 -29.14 0.30 16.52
C GLY A 119 -28.81 1.73 16.19
N MET A 120 -27.70 1.98 15.47
CA MET A 120 -27.37 3.31 14.98
C MET A 120 -28.45 3.84 14.04
N HIS A 121 -28.94 3.03 13.10
CA HIS A 121 -30.01 3.47 12.19
C HIS A 121 -31.27 3.92 12.94
N TYR A 122 -31.80 3.10 13.85
CA TYR A 122 -33.03 3.47 14.58
C TYR A 122 -32.82 4.60 15.58
N LEU A 123 -31.65 4.66 16.22
CA LEU A 123 -31.30 5.79 17.08
C LEU A 123 -31.14 7.08 16.25
N GLY A 124 -30.57 7.00 15.04
CA GLY A 124 -30.47 8.09 14.08
C GLY A 124 -31.85 8.56 13.60
N MET A 125 -32.76 7.64 13.28
CA MET A 125 -34.15 7.97 12.96
C MET A 125 -34.88 8.65 14.12
N SER A 126 -34.61 8.25 15.37
CA SER A 126 -35.19 8.92 16.55
C SER A 126 -34.67 10.34 16.78
N ALA A 127 -33.53 10.71 16.16
CA ALA A 127 -33.02 12.07 16.18
C ALA A 127 -33.75 13.00 15.20
N LEU A 128 -34.45 12.46 14.20
CA LEU A 128 -35.20 13.25 13.22
C LEU A 128 -36.41 13.90 13.91
N ARG A 129 -36.47 15.23 13.84
CA ARG A 129 -37.60 16.05 14.26
C ARG A 129 -38.36 16.49 13.01
N SER A 130 -39.64 16.15 12.94
CA SER A 130 -40.55 16.47 11.83
C SER A 130 -41.94 16.77 12.36
N THR A 131 -42.78 17.39 11.54
CA THR A 131 -44.22 17.54 11.78
C THR A 131 -44.99 16.23 11.63
N MET A 132 -44.37 15.19 11.07
CA MET A 132 -44.93 13.85 10.92
C MET A 132 -44.48 12.94 12.07
N GLU A 133 -45.40 12.14 12.60
CA GLU A 133 -45.08 11.04 13.51
C GLU A 133 -44.53 9.84 12.73
N ILE A 134 -43.41 9.30 13.22
CA ILE A 134 -42.70 8.17 12.60
C ILE A 134 -43.02 6.89 13.37
N GLY A 135 -43.78 6.00 12.75
CA GLY A 135 -44.03 4.63 13.22
C GLY A 135 -43.20 3.60 12.46
N TYR A 136 -43.16 2.36 12.99
CA TYR A 136 -42.43 1.26 12.38
C TYR A 136 -43.28 -0.01 12.28
N ARG A 137 -43.09 -0.73 11.17
CA ARG A 137 -43.60 -2.09 10.98
C ARG A 137 -42.62 -3.12 11.54
N PRO A 138 -42.98 -3.90 12.58
CA PRO A 138 -42.05 -4.80 13.26
C PRO A 138 -41.38 -5.83 12.35
N GLU A 139 -42.10 -6.34 11.35
CA GLU A 139 -41.60 -7.34 10.41
C GLU A 139 -40.40 -6.85 9.60
N TRP A 140 -40.44 -5.60 9.14
CA TRP A 140 -39.35 -4.97 8.39
C TRP A 140 -38.20 -4.52 9.29
N VAL A 141 -38.50 -4.21 10.56
CA VAL A 141 -37.47 -3.93 11.56
C VAL A 141 -36.62 -5.17 11.83
N VAL A 142 -37.26 -6.32 12.03
CA VAL A 142 -36.56 -7.60 12.21
C VAL A 142 -35.79 -7.97 10.95
N ALA A 143 -36.39 -7.80 9.76
CA ALA A 143 -35.73 -8.09 8.49
C ALA A 143 -34.45 -7.27 8.28
N SER A 144 -34.45 -5.96 8.58
CA SER A 144 -33.25 -5.13 8.43
C SER A 144 -32.14 -5.53 9.40
N VAL A 145 -32.47 -5.88 10.65
CA VAL A 145 -31.49 -6.38 11.62
C VAL A 145 -30.88 -7.72 11.17
N ILE A 146 -31.69 -8.62 10.60
CA ILE A 146 -31.19 -9.87 10.00
C ILE A 146 -30.23 -9.58 8.85
N VAL A 147 -30.57 -8.65 7.95
CA VAL A 147 -29.68 -8.22 6.85
C VAL A 147 -28.35 -7.70 7.41
N ALA A 148 -28.40 -6.84 8.44
CA ALA A 148 -27.22 -6.29 9.08
C ALA A 148 -26.31 -7.38 9.65
N PHE A 149 -26.90 -8.35 10.36
CA PHE A 149 -26.21 -9.50 10.93
C PHE A 149 -25.54 -10.35 9.85
N LEU A 150 -26.30 -10.79 8.85
CA LEU A 150 -25.81 -11.67 7.79
C LEU A 150 -24.67 -11.01 7.00
N ALA A 151 -24.83 -9.74 6.60
CA ALA A 151 -23.81 -9.01 5.89
C ALA A 151 -22.54 -8.81 6.73
N SER A 152 -22.70 -8.48 8.02
CA SER A 152 -21.60 -8.31 8.95
C SER A 152 -20.80 -9.59 9.14
N THR A 153 -21.48 -10.72 9.38
CA THR A 153 -20.84 -12.03 9.51
C THR A 153 -20.15 -12.45 8.20
N ALA A 154 -20.81 -12.24 7.05
CA ALA A 154 -20.25 -12.57 5.74
C ALA A 154 -18.99 -11.74 5.43
N ALA A 155 -19.00 -10.45 5.73
CA ALA A 155 -17.84 -9.57 5.56
C ALA A 155 -16.66 -10.00 6.43
N LEU A 156 -16.89 -10.28 7.72
CA LEU A 156 -15.85 -10.74 8.65
C LEU A 156 -15.30 -12.13 8.25
N ALA A 157 -16.16 -13.04 7.78
CA ALA A 157 -15.73 -14.34 7.27
C ALA A 157 -14.91 -14.21 5.97
N THR A 158 -15.28 -13.28 5.10
CA THR A 158 -14.55 -12.98 3.85
C THR A 158 -13.19 -12.37 4.15
N ALA A 159 -13.13 -11.42 5.09
CA ALA A 159 -11.89 -10.81 5.57
C ALA A 159 -10.92 -11.81 6.23
N ARG A 160 -11.41 -13.00 6.62
CA ARG A 160 -10.57 -14.10 7.13
C ARG A 160 -9.86 -14.89 6.01
N ARG A 161 -10.48 -15.05 4.83
CA ARG A 161 -10.13 -16.13 3.88
C ARG A 161 -8.79 -15.98 3.14
N ASN A 162 -8.16 -14.80 3.04
CA ASN A 162 -6.76 -14.66 2.60
C ASN A 162 -6.25 -13.21 2.72
N SER A 163 -4.94 -12.98 2.80
CA SER A 163 -4.29 -11.66 2.85
C SER A 163 -4.27 -10.91 1.50
N ARG A 164 -4.79 -11.51 0.43
CA ARG A 164 -4.81 -10.94 -0.92
C ARG A 164 -5.82 -9.80 -1.04
N SER A 165 -5.39 -8.72 -1.70
CA SER A 165 -6.17 -7.48 -1.90
C SER A 165 -7.60 -7.70 -2.45
N GLY A 166 -7.83 -8.73 -3.28
CA GLY A 166 -9.17 -9.04 -3.82
C GLY A 166 -10.20 -9.51 -2.79
N TRP A 167 -9.80 -10.29 -1.77
CA TRP A 167 -10.74 -10.73 -0.73
C TRP A 167 -11.15 -9.58 0.18
N GLN A 168 -10.24 -8.62 0.41
CA GLN A 168 -10.54 -7.40 1.15
C GLN A 168 -11.49 -6.50 0.37
N ALA A 169 -11.30 -6.35 -0.94
CA ALA A 169 -12.23 -5.65 -1.81
C ALA A 169 -13.63 -6.22 -1.70
N MET A 170 -13.74 -7.54 -1.82
CA MET A 170 -15.02 -8.22 -1.71
C MET A 170 -15.65 -8.07 -0.33
N ALA A 171 -14.88 -8.19 0.76
CA ALA A 171 -15.38 -7.98 2.11
C ALA A 171 -15.92 -6.56 2.32
N ALA A 172 -15.23 -5.54 1.78
CA ALA A 172 -15.68 -4.15 1.84
C ALA A 172 -16.96 -3.90 1.04
N VAL A 173 -17.07 -4.49 -0.16
CA VAL A 173 -18.29 -4.41 -0.99
C VAL A 173 -19.45 -5.12 -0.31
N VAL A 174 -19.26 -6.34 0.20
CA VAL A 174 -20.29 -7.10 0.92
C VAL A 174 -20.78 -6.33 2.14
N LEU A 175 -19.85 -5.77 2.93
CA LEU A 175 -20.22 -5.01 4.12
C LEU A 175 -20.95 -3.73 3.73
N GLY A 176 -20.38 -2.92 2.83
CA GLY A 176 -20.97 -1.65 2.40
C GLY A 176 -22.36 -1.83 1.78
N ALA A 177 -22.50 -2.79 0.86
CA ALA A 177 -23.80 -3.16 0.29
C ALA A 177 -24.78 -3.65 1.38
N GLY A 178 -24.28 -4.39 2.37
CA GLY A 178 -25.06 -4.81 3.53
C GLY A 178 -25.57 -3.65 4.40
N VAL A 179 -24.74 -2.64 4.68
CA VAL A 179 -25.17 -1.46 5.45
C VAL A 179 -26.24 -0.68 4.68
N VAL A 180 -26.05 -0.51 3.36
CA VAL A 180 -27.03 0.14 2.48
C VAL A 180 -28.34 -0.66 2.41
N ALA A 181 -28.25 -1.97 2.21
CA ALA A 181 -29.41 -2.86 2.16
C ALA A 181 -30.18 -2.85 3.48
N MET A 182 -29.47 -2.90 4.61
CA MET A 182 -30.06 -2.75 5.96
C MET A 182 -30.81 -1.42 6.05
N HIS A 183 -30.18 -0.31 5.67
CA HIS A 183 -30.80 1.02 5.74
C HIS A 183 -32.09 1.09 4.94
N TYR A 184 -32.08 0.72 3.67
CA TYR A 184 -33.28 0.81 2.83
C TYR A 184 -34.36 -0.20 3.23
N THR A 185 -33.97 -1.38 3.74
CA THR A 185 -34.94 -2.32 4.34
C THR A 185 -35.61 -1.70 5.58
N ALA A 186 -34.85 -0.98 6.40
CA ALA A 186 -35.40 -0.27 7.56
C ALA A 186 -36.27 0.93 7.15
N MET A 187 -35.94 1.63 6.06
CA MET A 187 -36.79 2.70 5.52
C MET A 187 -38.13 2.19 5.00
N VAL A 188 -38.20 0.95 4.47
CA VAL A 188 -39.48 0.29 4.13
C VAL A 188 -40.35 0.06 5.38
N ALA A 189 -39.74 -0.07 6.56
CA ALA A 189 -40.48 -0.22 7.81
C ALA A 189 -41.20 1.06 8.26
N VAL A 190 -40.78 2.23 7.76
CA VAL A 190 -41.27 3.54 8.21
C VAL A 190 -42.70 3.77 7.77
N VAL A 191 -43.54 4.18 8.73
CA VAL A 191 -44.92 4.60 8.49
C VAL A 191 -45.08 6.03 8.98
N LEU A 192 -45.34 6.95 8.05
CA LEU A 192 -45.58 8.35 8.36
C LEU A 192 -47.06 8.58 8.70
N ARG A 193 -47.31 9.22 9.84
CA ARG A 193 -48.65 9.67 10.25
C ARG A 193 -48.62 11.18 10.45
N PRO A 194 -49.68 11.93 10.07
CA PRO A 194 -49.77 13.35 10.38
C PRO A 194 -49.64 13.57 11.89
N GLY A 195 -48.67 14.39 12.31
CA GLY A 195 -48.48 14.74 13.71
C GLY A 195 -49.35 15.92 14.16
N VAL A 196 -49.37 16.16 15.46
CA VAL A 196 -50.23 17.19 16.12
C VAL A 196 -49.57 18.59 16.15
N ALA A 197 -48.29 18.69 15.81
CA ALA A 197 -47.52 19.94 15.93
C ALA A 197 -47.47 20.73 14.61
N HIS A 198 -47.80 22.02 14.68
CA HIS A 198 -47.80 22.95 13.53
C HIS A 198 -46.54 23.83 13.42
N ASP A 199 -45.66 23.81 14.42
CA ASP A 199 -44.45 24.63 14.45
C ASP A 199 -43.25 23.95 13.80
N ALA A 200 -42.33 24.76 13.26
CA ALA A 200 -41.08 24.27 12.70
C ALA A 200 -40.25 23.56 13.79
N PRO A 201 -39.74 22.34 13.54
CA PRO A 201 -39.04 21.57 14.55
C PRO A 201 -37.71 22.22 14.92
N ALA A 202 -37.51 22.53 16.21
CA ALA A 202 -36.23 23.02 16.73
C ALA A 202 -35.16 21.92 16.64
N GLY A 203 -33.97 22.27 16.14
CA GLY A 203 -32.87 21.32 15.98
C GLY A 203 -31.82 21.80 14.98
N VAL A 204 -30.86 20.92 14.67
CA VAL A 204 -29.82 21.17 13.68
C VAL A 204 -30.40 21.04 12.27
N PRO A 205 -30.29 22.08 11.42
CA PRO A 205 -30.72 22.00 10.03
C PRO A 205 -29.92 20.96 9.21
N PRO A 206 -30.50 20.37 8.15
CA PRO A 206 -29.83 19.41 7.27
C PRO A 206 -28.49 19.91 6.70
N LEU A 207 -28.36 21.22 6.46
CA LEU A 207 -27.12 21.82 5.94
C LEU A 207 -25.91 21.61 6.87
N TRP A 208 -26.09 21.79 8.18
CA TRP A 208 -25.00 21.60 9.15
C TRP A 208 -24.62 20.13 9.31
N LEU A 209 -25.61 19.23 9.19
CA LEU A 209 -25.36 17.80 9.13
C LEU A 209 -24.52 17.43 7.90
N ALA A 210 -24.80 18.01 6.74
CA ALA A 210 -23.99 17.81 5.53
C ALA A 210 -22.53 18.26 5.70
N PHE A 211 -22.28 19.40 6.36
CA PHE A 211 -20.91 19.82 6.72
C PHE A 211 -20.21 18.84 7.67
N GLY A 212 -20.94 18.32 8.67
CA GLY A 212 -20.41 17.29 9.58
C GLY A 212 -20.01 16.02 8.84
N ILE A 213 -20.87 15.53 7.93
CA ILE A 213 -20.59 14.39 7.05
C ILE A 213 -19.36 14.65 6.18
N ALA A 214 -19.24 15.83 5.57
CA ALA A 214 -18.10 16.17 4.74
C ALA A 214 -16.79 16.17 5.54
N GLY A 215 -16.78 16.78 6.73
CA GLY A 215 -15.62 16.77 7.63
C GLY A 215 -15.21 15.36 8.09
N LEU A 216 -16.19 14.52 8.43
CA LEU A 216 -15.95 13.13 8.80
C LEU A 216 -15.49 12.26 7.62
N THR A 217 -15.95 12.54 6.40
CA THR A 217 -15.47 11.87 5.19
C THR A 217 -14.02 12.25 4.90
N LEU A 218 -13.64 13.51 5.10
CA LEU A 218 -12.23 13.95 5.03
C LEU A 218 -11.36 13.23 6.08
N LEU A 219 -11.86 13.06 7.31
CA LEU A 219 -11.18 12.27 8.33
C LEU A 219 -10.93 10.82 7.85
N LEU A 220 -11.90 10.16 7.22
CA LEU A 220 -11.71 8.82 6.65
C LEU A 220 -10.61 8.80 5.58
N LEU A 221 -10.56 9.82 4.71
CA LEU A 221 -9.51 9.96 3.70
C LEU A 221 -8.14 10.14 4.33
N PHE A 222 -8.00 10.97 5.38
CA PHE A 222 -6.74 11.14 6.10
C PHE A 222 -6.30 9.86 6.81
N LEU A 223 -7.22 9.10 7.40
CA LEU A 223 -6.91 7.80 8.00
C LEU A 223 -6.42 6.80 6.95
N ALA A 224 -7.08 6.72 5.80
CA ALA A 224 -6.67 5.86 4.69
C ALA A 224 -5.29 6.25 4.13
N LEU A 225 -5.06 7.56 3.92
CA LEU A 225 -3.80 8.08 3.43
C LEU A 225 -2.66 7.85 4.44
N GLY A 226 -2.89 8.16 5.71
CA GLY A 226 -1.91 7.94 6.77
C GLY A 226 -1.50 6.47 6.87
N ALA A 227 -2.47 5.56 6.80
CA ALA A 227 -2.21 4.13 6.78
C ALA A 227 -1.38 3.69 5.55
N SER A 228 -1.69 4.23 4.36
CA SER A 228 -0.91 3.99 3.14
C SER A 228 0.52 4.52 3.24
N LEU A 229 0.72 5.71 3.81
CA LEU A 229 2.05 6.31 4.00
C LEU A 229 2.88 5.51 5.00
N MET A 230 2.27 4.99 6.07
CA MET A 230 2.94 4.12 7.03
C MET A 230 3.41 2.81 6.37
N ASP A 231 2.56 2.17 5.56
CA ASP A 231 2.94 0.96 4.82
C ASP A 231 4.11 1.23 3.86
N GLN A 232 4.07 2.35 3.12
CA GLN A 232 5.17 2.74 2.23
C GLN A 232 6.48 2.97 2.99
N LYS A 233 6.42 3.64 4.15
CA LYS A 233 7.59 3.87 5.00
C LYS A 233 8.17 2.56 5.53
N GLN A 234 7.32 1.62 5.97
CA GLN A 234 7.77 0.32 6.46
C GLN A 234 8.43 -0.52 5.37
N VAL A 235 7.83 -0.59 4.18
CA VAL A 235 8.41 -1.31 3.03
C VAL A 235 9.76 -0.70 2.64
N LEU A 236 9.87 0.63 2.61
CA LEU A 236 11.13 1.32 2.34
C LEU A 236 12.20 0.96 3.39
N GLN A 237 11.87 1.03 4.68
CA GLN A 237 12.82 0.68 5.74
C GLN A 237 13.30 -0.77 5.64
N LEU A 238 12.40 -1.70 5.32
CA LEU A 238 12.75 -3.10 5.15
C LEU A 238 13.65 -3.32 3.93
N ALA A 239 13.39 -2.62 2.82
CA ALA A 239 14.21 -2.65 1.62
C ALA A 239 15.63 -2.12 1.89
N LEU A 240 15.74 -1.00 2.60
CA LEU A 240 17.03 -0.42 3.01
C LEU A 240 17.82 -1.38 3.91
N ARG A 241 17.15 -2.01 4.89
CA ARG A 241 17.77 -3.01 5.78
C ARG A 241 18.28 -4.23 5.02
N ALA A 242 17.44 -4.84 4.19
CA ALA A 242 17.79 -6.04 3.45
C ALA A 242 18.85 -5.76 2.37
N GLY A 243 18.84 -4.57 1.78
CA GLY A 243 19.83 -4.12 0.80
C GLY A 243 21.10 -3.54 1.41
N ARG A 244 21.19 -3.43 2.75
CA ARG A 244 22.28 -2.74 3.46
C ARG A 244 22.57 -1.34 2.89
N MET A 245 21.51 -0.61 2.55
CA MET A 245 21.59 0.73 1.97
C MET A 245 21.09 1.79 2.95
N GLY A 246 21.70 2.97 2.93
CA GLY A 246 21.23 4.16 3.63
C GLY A 246 21.09 5.34 2.67
N TYR A 247 20.16 6.24 2.94
CA TYR A 247 20.10 7.53 2.26
C TYR A 247 20.63 8.64 3.17
N TRP A 248 21.13 9.70 2.52
CA TRP A 248 21.72 10.85 3.17
C TRP A 248 21.46 12.11 2.35
N GLU A 249 21.50 13.24 3.04
CA GLU A 249 21.43 14.56 2.44
C GLU A 249 22.29 15.51 3.24
N MET A 250 23.06 16.35 2.56
CA MET A 250 23.82 17.41 3.18
C MET A 250 23.37 18.79 2.68
N ASP A 251 23.02 19.65 3.62
CA ASP A 251 22.83 21.08 3.38
C ASP A 251 24.19 21.76 3.43
N ILE A 252 24.64 22.32 2.30
CA ILE A 252 25.98 22.90 2.16
C ILE A 252 26.08 24.19 2.97
N ALA A 253 25.06 25.05 2.89
CA ALA A 253 25.06 26.36 3.57
C ALA A 253 25.04 26.20 5.09
N ARG A 254 24.27 25.23 5.60
CA ARG A 254 24.15 24.96 7.04
C ARG A 254 25.18 23.96 7.55
N ARG A 255 26.01 23.38 6.67
CA ARG A 255 26.93 22.27 6.96
C ARG A 255 26.25 21.17 7.77
N ARG A 256 25.07 20.76 7.34
CA ARG A 256 24.25 19.78 8.09
C ARG A 256 24.06 18.51 7.28
N LEU A 257 24.67 17.43 7.74
CA LEU A 257 24.43 16.08 7.21
C LEU A 257 23.25 15.43 7.94
N SER A 258 22.29 14.95 7.17
CA SER A 258 21.18 14.14 7.63
C SER A 258 21.31 12.72 7.09
N LEU A 259 21.12 11.73 7.95
CA LEU A 259 21.18 10.32 7.61
C LEU A 259 19.85 9.64 7.94
N SER A 260 19.48 8.70 7.08
CA SER A 260 18.47 7.70 7.40
C SER A 260 18.83 6.87 8.62
N GLU A 261 17.83 6.29 9.27
CA GLU A 261 18.00 5.33 10.37
C GLU A 261 18.97 4.20 9.97
N GLN A 262 18.76 3.61 8.78
CA GLN A 262 19.64 2.56 8.28
C GLN A 262 21.06 3.07 7.95
N GLY A 263 21.20 4.31 7.47
CA GLY A 263 22.50 4.93 7.26
C GLY A 263 23.32 5.05 8.55
N ARG A 264 22.67 5.40 9.66
CA ARG A 264 23.29 5.41 10.99
C ARG A 264 23.75 4.02 11.43
N VAL A 265 22.89 3.01 11.25
CA VAL A 265 23.22 1.61 11.57
C VAL A 265 24.39 1.10 10.73
N LEU A 266 24.47 1.43 9.45
CA LEU A 266 25.59 1.03 8.59
C LEU A 266 26.93 1.56 9.09
N LEU A 267 26.93 2.79 9.61
CA LEU A 267 28.08 3.43 10.22
C LEU A 267 28.36 2.95 11.66
N GLY A 268 27.54 2.05 12.23
CA GLY A 268 27.71 1.51 13.58
C GLY A 268 27.07 2.34 14.69
N PHE A 269 26.23 3.32 14.37
CA PHE A 269 25.49 4.11 15.36
C PHE A 269 24.11 3.52 15.66
N GLU A 270 23.57 3.85 16.83
CA GLU A 270 22.18 3.51 17.16
C GLU A 270 21.19 4.26 16.24
N PRO A 271 20.05 3.61 15.86
CA PRO A 271 19.03 4.14 14.96
C PRO A 271 18.56 5.56 15.25
N ASP A 272 18.37 5.89 16.53
CA ASP A 272 17.77 7.15 17.01
C ASP A 272 18.76 8.05 17.75
N ALA A 273 20.05 7.68 17.78
CA ALA A 273 21.06 8.49 18.45
C ALA A 273 21.19 9.88 17.79
N PRO A 274 21.46 10.93 18.60
CA PRO A 274 21.86 12.23 18.08
C PRO A 274 23.05 12.05 17.14
N PHE A 275 22.95 12.60 15.93
CA PHE A 275 23.97 12.44 14.91
C PHE A 275 24.51 13.79 14.49
N ASP A 276 25.83 13.94 14.56
CA ASP A 276 26.58 15.06 14.00
C ASP A 276 27.54 14.55 12.91
N GLN A 277 27.75 15.38 11.88
CA GLN A 277 28.60 15.01 10.75
C GLN A 277 30.05 14.75 11.14
N SER A 278 30.53 15.33 12.24
CA SER A 278 31.89 15.09 12.76
C SER A 278 32.10 13.64 13.19
N LEU A 279 31.02 12.91 13.52
CA LEU A 279 31.11 11.50 13.92
C LEU A 279 31.47 10.58 12.74
N VAL A 280 31.26 11.02 11.50
CA VAL A 280 31.60 10.22 10.31
C VAL A 280 33.11 10.00 10.21
N SER A 281 33.94 11.00 10.56
CA SER A 281 35.40 10.82 10.51
C SER A 281 35.91 9.84 11.57
N ALA A 282 35.17 9.66 12.67
CA ALA A 282 35.54 8.75 13.75
C ALA A 282 35.39 7.27 13.38
N VAL A 283 34.52 6.94 12.41
CA VAL A 283 34.26 5.57 11.96
C VAL A 283 35.08 5.15 10.74
N LEU A 284 35.72 6.12 10.06
CA LEU A 284 36.60 5.89 8.92
C LEU A 284 38.07 5.70 9.34
N THR A 285 38.87 5.06 8.49
CA THR A 285 40.33 5.08 8.65
C THR A 285 40.85 6.52 8.54
N PRO A 286 41.99 6.89 9.18
CA PRO A 286 42.53 8.24 9.11
C PRO A 286 42.76 8.72 7.67
N GLU A 287 43.20 7.82 6.79
CA GLU A 287 43.38 8.07 5.36
C GLU A 287 42.04 8.33 4.66
N SER A 288 41.04 7.47 4.86
CA SER A 288 39.70 7.66 4.28
C SER A 288 39.03 8.95 4.79
N ALA A 289 39.24 9.31 6.05
CA ALA A 289 38.71 10.55 6.62
C ALA A 289 39.34 11.81 5.99
N ALA A 290 40.66 11.81 5.77
CA ALA A 290 41.36 12.89 5.08
C ALA A 290 40.96 12.97 3.60
N HIS A 291 40.88 11.82 2.93
CA HIS A 291 40.43 11.72 1.54
C HIS A 291 39.01 12.24 1.37
N ARG A 292 38.09 11.86 2.27
CA ARG A 292 36.72 12.36 2.31
C ARG A 292 36.67 13.88 2.39
N GLN A 293 37.44 14.48 3.29
CA GLN A 293 37.42 15.93 3.49
C GLN A 293 37.85 16.67 2.22
N ALA A 294 38.97 16.26 1.62
CA ALA A 294 39.51 16.89 0.41
C ALA A 294 38.55 16.74 -0.79
N LEU A 295 38.00 15.53 -0.99
CA LEU A 295 37.10 15.26 -2.11
C LEU A 295 35.77 16.01 -1.97
N LEU A 296 35.25 16.10 -0.74
CA LEU A 296 34.00 16.80 -0.48
C LEU A 296 34.14 18.31 -0.70
N GLU A 297 35.24 18.92 -0.21
CA GLU A 297 35.54 20.33 -0.46
C GLU A 297 35.67 20.62 -1.95
N ARG A 298 36.36 19.76 -2.69
CA ARG A 298 36.49 19.86 -4.14
C ARG A 298 35.15 19.77 -4.86
N ALA A 299 34.31 18.79 -4.51
CA ALA A 299 32.99 18.63 -5.10
C ALA A 299 32.09 19.84 -4.85
N ILE A 300 32.13 20.41 -3.63
CA ILE A 300 31.39 21.63 -3.28
C ILE A 300 31.90 22.84 -4.07
N ALA A 301 33.22 23.01 -4.20
CA ALA A 301 33.82 24.13 -4.90
C ALA A 301 33.56 24.08 -6.41
N GLU A 302 33.65 22.89 -7.01
CA GLU A 302 33.45 22.68 -8.45
C GLU A 302 31.97 22.51 -8.84
N GLY A 303 31.08 22.37 -7.86
CA GLY A 303 29.65 22.11 -8.11
C GLY A 303 29.37 20.75 -8.76
N LYS A 304 30.26 19.77 -8.56
CA LYS A 304 30.20 18.45 -9.19
C LYS A 304 29.60 17.39 -8.29
N ASP A 305 29.12 16.31 -8.93
CA ASP A 305 28.67 15.11 -8.24
C ASP A 305 29.82 14.51 -7.41
N TYR A 306 29.44 13.87 -6.31
CA TYR A 306 30.33 13.36 -5.28
C TYR A 306 30.27 11.83 -5.27
N GLU A 307 31.38 11.20 -5.60
CA GLU A 307 31.51 9.74 -5.64
C GLU A 307 32.78 9.33 -4.93
N ALA A 308 32.65 8.49 -3.90
CA ALA A 308 33.77 8.03 -3.10
C ALA A 308 33.52 6.67 -2.46
N ASP A 309 34.59 5.91 -2.28
CA ASP A 309 34.59 4.66 -1.52
C ASP A 309 35.50 4.83 -0.31
N TYR A 310 34.99 4.48 0.87
CA TYR A 310 35.69 4.68 2.14
C TYR A 310 35.88 3.38 2.87
N GLU A 311 37.10 3.18 3.40
CA GLU A 311 37.36 2.09 4.32
C GLU A 311 36.99 2.51 5.74
N MET A 312 36.19 1.68 6.40
CA MET A 312 35.80 1.83 7.80
C MET A 312 36.85 1.20 8.72
N ARG A 313 36.93 1.65 9.97
CA ARG A 313 37.87 1.09 10.97
C ARG A 313 37.66 -0.38 11.29
N ASP A 314 36.47 -0.91 11.00
CA ASP A 314 36.14 -2.32 11.18
C ASP A 314 36.44 -3.18 9.94
N GLY A 315 37.09 -2.59 8.92
CA GLY A 315 37.49 -3.27 7.67
C GLY A 315 36.39 -3.37 6.62
N ARG A 316 35.19 -2.84 6.87
CA ARG A 316 34.14 -2.76 5.84
C ARG A 316 34.39 -1.60 4.89
N TRP A 317 33.95 -1.76 3.64
CA TRP A 317 33.95 -0.70 2.65
C TRP A 317 32.57 -0.05 2.56
N LEU A 318 32.56 1.27 2.51
CA LEU A 318 31.37 2.10 2.37
C LEU A 318 31.43 2.85 1.05
N GLU A 319 30.55 2.48 0.13
CA GLU A 319 30.33 3.23 -1.11
C GLU A 319 29.39 4.41 -0.85
N VAL A 320 29.79 5.61 -1.29
CA VAL A 320 29.03 6.84 -1.16
C VAL A 320 28.94 7.54 -2.52
N ARG A 321 27.72 7.89 -2.93
CA ARG A 321 27.42 8.62 -4.16
C ARG A 321 26.42 9.74 -3.88
N GLY A 322 26.54 10.90 -4.54
CA GLY A 322 25.71 12.08 -4.30
C GLY A 322 25.72 13.07 -5.47
N ARG A 323 24.59 13.77 -5.68
CA ARG A 323 24.40 14.82 -6.69
C ARG A 323 24.55 16.16 -6.06
N MET A 324 25.33 17.03 -6.67
CA MET A 324 25.29 18.43 -6.29
C MET A 324 24.05 19.10 -6.90
N LEU A 325 23.21 19.67 -6.06
CA LEU A 325 22.13 20.56 -6.46
C LEU A 325 22.62 21.99 -6.33
N LEU A 326 22.61 22.70 -7.46
CA LEU A 326 23.02 24.08 -7.58
C LEU A 326 21.80 25.00 -7.45
N ASP A 327 22.00 26.18 -6.87
CA ASP A 327 21.00 27.26 -6.92
C ASP A 327 20.93 27.89 -8.33
N SER A 328 20.00 28.82 -8.54
CA SER A 328 19.84 29.54 -9.81
C SER A 328 21.04 30.41 -10.20
N ALA A 329 21.99 30.62 -9.27
CA ALA A 329 23.24 31.35 -9.50
C ALA A 329 24.44 30.39 -9.69
N GLY A 330 24.21 29.07 -9.78
CA GLY A 330 25.24 28.06 -9.99
C GLY A 330 26.04 27.67 -8.74
N ARG A 331 25.58 28.05 -7.54
CA ARG A 331 26.28 27.73 -6.28
C ARG A 331 25.76 26.43 -5.68
N SER A 332 26.66 25.62 -5.15
CA SER A 332 26.37 24.39 -4.41
C SER A 332 25.45 24.64 -3.21
N GLN A 333 24.22 24.12 -3.28
CA GLN A 333 23.19 24.32 -2.26
C GLN A 333 22.98 23.07 -1.40
N ARG A 334 22.77 21.92 -2.05
CA ARG A 334 22.50 20.64 -1.38
C ARG A 334 23.25 19.53 -2.09
N LEU A 335 23.81 18.61 -1.32
CA LEU A 335 24.35 17.37 -1.84
C LEU A 335 23.40 16.25 -1.42
N VAL A 336 22.69 15.68 -2.38
CA VAL A 336 21.65 14.67 -2.12
C VAL A 336 22.04 13.37 -2.77
N ASN A 337 21.58 12.24 -2.25
CA ASN A 337 21.88 10.97 -2.86
C ASN A 337 21.30 10.88 -4.30
N HIS A 338 22.18 10.88 -5.33
CA HIS A 338 21.79 11.08 -6.73
C HIS A 338 21.13 9.86 -7.35
N ARG A 339 21.83 8.73 -7.24
CA ARG A 339 21.48 7.48 -7.92
C ARG A 339 20.52 6.64 -7.09
N VAL A 340 20.52 6.87 -5.78
CA VAL A 340 19.57 6.29 -4.83
C VAL A 340 18.13 6.71 -5.10
N LYS A 341 17.79 7.81 -5.78
CA LYS A 341 16.35 8.00 -6.15
C LYS A 341 15.87 7.02 -7.22
N ASN A 342 16.67 6.74 -8.25
CA ASN A 342 16.32 5.80 -9.32
C ASN A 342 16.54 4.33 -8.88
N THR A 343 17.64 4.08 -8.18
CA THR A 343 17.91 2.78 -7.55
C THR A 343 16.95 2.51 -6.40
N LEU A 344 16.60 3.48 -5.53
CA LEU A 344 15.52 3.29 -4.55
C LEU A 344 14.17 3.16 -5.22
N ALA A 345 13.85 3.86 -6.31
CA ALA A 345 12.58 3.63 -7.00
C ALA A 345 12.51 2.18 -7.50
N THR A 346 13.61 1.65 -8.05
CA THR A 346 13.73 0.26 -8.51
C THR A 346 13.71 -0.72 -7.34
N VAL A 347 14.51 -0.49 -6.31
CA VAL A 347 14.61 -1.29 -5.08
C VAL A 347 13.30 -1.26 -4.29
N LEU A 348 12.63 -0.10 -4.21
CA LEU A 348 11.31 0.07 -3.59
C LEU A 348 10.24 -0.63 -4.42
N SER A 349 10.36 -0.63 -5.75
CA SER A 349 9.48 -1.41 -6.62
C SER A 349 9.68 -2.91 -6.38
N ILE A 350 10.92 -3.38 -6.37
CA ILE A 350 11.28 -4.78 -6.06
C ILE A 350 10.79 -5.14 -4.64
N ALA A 351 11.00 -4.28 -3.65
CA ALA A 351 10.53 -4.48 -2.28
C ALA A 351 9.00 -4.54 -2.20
N THR A 352 8.30 -3.58 -2.79
CA THR A 352 6.82 -3.53 -2.80
C THR A 352 6.24 -4.77 -3.48
N LEU A 353 6.85 -5.22 -4.58
CA LEU A 353 6.40 -6.38 -5.33
C LEU A 353 6.73 -7.69 -4.61
N THR A 354 7.88 -7.76 -3.93
CA THR A 354 8.27 -8.92 -3.10
C THR A 354 7.38 -9.00 -1.86
N ALA A 355 7.15 -7.88 -1.16
CA ALA A 355 6.29 -7.80 0.02
C ALA A 355 4.83 -8.20 -0.26
N ARG A 356 4.30 -7.93 -1.47
CA ARG A 356 2.96 -8.38 -1.88
C ARG A 356 2.84 -9.91 -2.01
N ARG A 357 3.96 -10.62 -2.16
CA ARG A 357 4.01 -12.07 -2.41
C ARG A 357 4.54 -12.88 -1.23
N SER A 358 5.30 -12.24 -0.35
CA SER A 358 5.86 -12.86 0.84
C SER A 358 4.80 -13.01 1.94
N GLU A 359 4.78 -14.18 2.58
CA GLU A 359 3.87 -14.48 3.68
C GLU A 359 4.44 -14.04 5.03
N ASP A 360 5.77 -13.91 5.11
CA ASP A 360 6.54 -13.53 6.29
C ASP A 360 7.80 -12.70 5.92
N VAL A 361 8.54 -12.25 6.93
CA VAL A 361 9.74 -11.42 6.77
C VAL A 361 10.92 -12.22 6.19
N GLU A 362 11.02 -13.51 6.47
CA GLU A 362 12.14 -14.35 6.03
C GLU A 362 12.05 -14.67 4.53
N SER A 363 10.87 -15.07 4.05
CA SER A 363 10.55 -15.23 2.64
C SER A 363 10.67 -13.92 1.87
N PHE A 364 10.32 -12.78 2.48
CA PHE A 364 10.62 -11.46 1.92
C PHE A 364 12.12 -11.24 1.77
N ALA A 365 12.90 -11.40 2.85
CA ALA A 365 14.33 -11.14 2.85
C ALA A 365 15.05 -11.99 1.80
N LYS A 366 14.73 -13.30 1.74
CA LYS A 366 15.32 -14.23 0.77
C LYS A 366 14.98 -13.85 -0.68
N GLY A 367 13.71 -13.56 -0.97
CA GLY A 367 13.28 -13.20 -2.32
C GLY A 367 13.80 -11.84 -2.77
N PHE A 368 13.85 -10.86 -1.85
CA PHE A 368 14.36 -9.53 -2.10
C PHE A 368 15.88 -9.56 -2.33
N GLN A 369 16.62 -10.27 -1.47
CA GLN A 369 18.07 -10.43 -1.59
C GLN A 369 18.47 -11.11 -2.90
N ALA A 370 17.76 -12.16 -3.32
CA ALA A 370 18.02 -12.83 -4.60
C ALA A 370 17.90 -11.86 -5.80
N ARG A 371 16.85 -11.04 -5.82
CA ARG A 371 16.63 -10.03 -6.87
C ARG A 371 17.62 -8.88 -6.82
N LEU A 372 18.03 -8.48 -5.62
CA LEU A 372 19.06 -7.46 -5.43
C LEU A 372 20.43 -7.95 -5.93
N LEU A 373 20.77 -9.23 -5.69
CA LEU A 373 22.00 -9.84 -6.18
C LEU A 373 22.05 -9.95 -7.71
N SER A 374 20.94 -10.32 -8.36
CA SER A 374 20.85 -10.31 -9.82
C SER A 374 20.98 -8.90 -10.41
N LEU A 375 20.35 -7.90 -9.79
CA LEU A 375 20.54 -6.50 -10.15
C LEU A 375 22.03 -6.09 -10.03
N SER A 376 22.71 -6.55 -8.98
CA SER A 376 24.15 -6.31 -8.77
C SER A 376 25.02 -7.01 -9.82
N ALA A 377 24.69 -8.22 -10.26
CA ALA A 377 25.42 -8.92 -11.32
C ALA A 377 25.32 -8.17 -12.66
N THR A 378 24.12 -7.67 -12.97
CA THR A 378 23.90 -6.78 -14.13
C THR A 378 24.65 -5.45 -13.96
N HIS A 379 24.76 -4.94 -12.73
CA HIS A 379 25.51 -3.71 -12.42
C HIS A 379 27.01 -3.86 -12.70
N ASN A 380 27.61 -5.01 -12.36
CA ASN A 380 29.03 -5.27 -12.59
C ASN A 380 29.41 -5.25 -14.09
N LEU A 381 28.50 -5.61 -14.98
CA LEU A 381 28.70 -5.52 -16.44
C LEU A 381 28.90 -4.07 -16.90
N LEU A 382 28.20 -3.12 -16.27
CA LEU A 382 28.35 -1.69 -16.59
C LEU A 382 29.66 -1.11 -16.03
N THR A 383 30.19 -1.66 -14.95
CA THR A 383 31.44 -1.21 -14.35
C THR A 383 32.67 -1.55 -15.18
N ALA A 384 32.65 -2.69 -15.91
CA ALA A 384 33.77 -3.15 -16.73
C ALA A 384 34.02 -2.28 -17.98
N GLU A 385 32.97 -1.67 -18.53
CA GLU A 385 32.99 -0.88 -19.78
C GLU A 385 32.79 0.63 -19.53
N GLY A 386 33.16 1.13 -18.35
CA GLY A 386 33.15 2.56 -18.06
C GLY A 386 31.75 3.18 -17.98
N TRP A 387 30.76 2.41 -17.53
CA TRP A 387 29.39 2.84 -17.19
C TRP A 387 28.48 3.28 -18.35
N GLN A 388 28.86 3.06 -19.61
CA GLN A 388 28.08 3.58 -20.75
C GLN A 388 27.15 2.56 -21.41
N ARG A 389 27.61 1.31 -21.58
CA ARG A 389 26.88 0.27 -22.33
C ARG A 389 27.32 -1.14 -21.93
N ALA A 390 26.49 -2.14 -22.19
CA ALA A 390 26.85 -3.55 -22.09
C ALA A 390 26.28 -4.34 -23.29
N GLU A 391 26.96 -5.42 -23.69
CA GLU A 391 26.44 -6.31 -24.73
C GLU A 391 25.25 -7.12 -24.19
N LEU A 392 24.17 -7.21 -24.96
CA LEU A 392 22.98 -7.99 -24.60
C LEU A 392 23.32 -9.45 -24.28
N ARG A 393 24.28 -10.04 -25.01
CA ARG A 393 24.75 -11.41 -24.78
C ARG A 393 25.36 -11.59 -23.40
N ASP A 394 26.10 -10.60 -22.91
CA ASP A 394 26.73 -10.65 -21.59
C ASP A 394 25.71 -10.56 -20.46
N ILE A 395 24.59 -9.85 -20.67
CA ILE A 395 23.47 -9.84 -19.73
C ILE A 395 22.88 -11.24 -19.57
N PHE A 396 22.65 -11.96 -20.68
CA PHE A 396 22.18 -13.35 -20.62
C PHE A 396 23.22 -14.28 -19.97
N ARG A 397 24.50 -14.13 -20.30
CA ARG A 397 25.57 -14.95 -19.73
C ARG A 397 25.74 -14.72 -18.22
N ALA A 398 25.56 -13.50 -17.73
CA ALA A 398 25.64 -13.20 -16.31
C ALA A 398 24.59 -13.99 -15.50
N GLU A 399 23.40 -14.21 -16.04
CA GLU A 399 22.34 -15.00 -15.40
C GLU A 399 22.50 -16.51 -15.64
N PHE A 400 22.95 -16.91 -16.83
CA PHE A 400 23.00 -18.32 -17.25
C PHE A 400 24.36 -18.99 -17.14
N GLY A 401 25.41 -18.30 -16.69
CA GLY A 401 26.80 -18.79 -16.72
C GLY A 401 27.09 -20.08 -15.95
N HIS A 402 26.11 -20.60 -15.20
CA HIS A 402 26.19 -21.87 -14.46
C HIS A 402 25.54 -23.05 -15.21
N TYR A 403 24.91 -22.80 -16.36
CA TYR A 403 24.25 -23.82 -17.19
C TYR A 403 25.12 -24.16 -18.41
N ASN A 404 25.01 -25.40 -18.89
CA ASN A 404 25.76 -25.86 -20.05
C ASN A 404 25.23 -25.23 -21.35
N ASP A 405 26.11 -25.07 -22.35
CA ASP A 405 25.77 -24.54 -23.68
C ASP A 405 24.67 -25.36 -24.40
N ASP A 406 24.51 -26.64 -24.03
CA ASP A 406 23.44 -27.50 -24.55
C ASP A 406 22.05 -27.20 -23.93
N GLN A 407 22.03 -26.64 -22.72
CA GLN A 407 20.79 -26.31 -21.99
C GLN A 407 20.34 -24.87 -22.24
N VAL A 408 21.26 -23.96 -22.56
CA VAL A 408 20.93 -22.56 -22.86
C VAL A 408 21.60 -22.13 -24.17
N VAL A 409 20.80 -21.91 -25.20
CA VAL A 409 21.28 -21.52 -26.54
C VAL A 409 20.95 -20.05 -26.79
N LEU A 410 21.99 -19.24 -27.03
CA LEU A 410 21.89 -17.79 -27.24
C LEU A 410 22.28 -17.41 -28.68
N THR A 411 21.30 -16.99 -29.49
CA THR A 411 21.51 -16.68 -30.92
C THR A 411 21.09 -15.26 -31.29
N GLY A 412 22.00 -14.42 -31.77
CA GLY A 412 21.66 -13.08 -32.22
C GLY A 412 22.88 -12.25 -32.60
N PRO A 413 22.68 -11.09 -33.27
CA PRO A 413 23.77 -10.20 -33.65
C PRO A 413 24.37 -9.50 -32.43
N GLU A 414 25.59 -8.98 -32.57
CA GLU A 414 26.24 -8.15 -31.56
C GLU A 414 25.38 -6.90 -31.31
N THR A 415 24.85 -6.77 -30.09
CA THR A 415 23.86 -5.74 -29.73
C THR A 415 24.26 -5.09 -28.43
N TRP A 416 24.48 -3.77 -28.48
CA TRP A 416 24.90 -2.97 -27.33
C TRP A 416 23.72 -2.18 -26.78
N LEU A 417 23.54 -2.23 -25.47
CA LEU A 417 22.49 -1.51 -24.77
C LEU A 417 23.07 -0.43 -23.88
N GLY A 418 22.44 0.75 -23.90
CA GLY A 418 22.75 1.83 -22.96
C GLY A 418 22.38 1.45 -21.52
N ALA A 419 23.02 2.09 -20.54
CA ALA A 419 22.93 1.74 -19.12
C ALA A 419 21.49 1.61 -18.56
N GLU A 420 20.53 2.41 -19.05
CA GLU A 420 19.12 2.32 -18.63
C GLU A 420 18.44 1.03 -19.12
N ASN A 421 18.67 0.66 -20.38
CA ASN A 421 18.13 -0.56 -20.99
C ASN A 421 18.79 -1.83 -20.44
N VAL A 422 20.07 -1.76 -20.07
CA VAL A 422 20.80 -2.88 -19.46
C VAL A 422 20.14 -3.33 -18.15
N LEU A 423 19.75 -2.37 -17.29
CA LEU A 423 19.11 -2.67 -16.01
C LEU A 423 17.69 -3.25 -16.20
N ALA A 424 16.91 -2.69 -17.11
CA ALA A 424 15.56 -3.17 -17.41
C ALA A 424 15.58 -4.60 -17.98
N ILE A 425 16.44 -4.84 -18.98
CA ILE A 425 16.60 -6.16 -19.60
C ILE A 425 17.16 -7.18 -18.59
N GLY A 426 18.15 -6.82 -17.78
CA GLY A 426 18.71 -7.72 -16.75
C GLY A 426 17.65 -8.24 -15.78
N LEU A 427 16.74 -7.36 -15.32
CA LEU A 427 15.62 -7.77 -14.46
C LEU A 427 14.62 -8.69 -15.18
N ILE A 428 14.35 -8.45 -16.46
CA ILE A 428 13.48 -9.31 -17.27
C ILE A 428 14.10 -10.70 -17.42
N VAL A 429 15.39 -10.75 -17.80
CA VAL A 429 16.14 -12.00 -17.99
C VAL A 429 16.18 -12.80 -16.70
N HIS A 430 16.47 -12.17 -15.56
CA HIS A 430 16.51 -12.83 -14.26
C HIS A 430 15.18 -13.50 -13.88
N GLU A 431 14.06 -12.82 -14.13
CA GLU A 431 12.73 -13.37 -13.80
C GLU A 431 12.33 -14.49 -14.75
N LEU A 432 12.67 -14.38 -16.04
CA LEU A 432 12.46 -15.47 -17.00
C LEU A 432 13.33 -16.68 -16.64
N ALA A 433 14.61 -16.48 -16.31
CA ALA A 433 15.52 -17.53 -15.87
C ALA A 433 15.00 -18.21 -14.59
N THR A 434 14.60 -17.43 -13.58
CA THR A 434 14.03 -17.96 -12.34
C THR A 434 12.76 -18.79 -12.60
N ASN A 435 11.90 -18.35 -13.52
CA ASN A 435 10.70 -19.10 -13.90
C ASN A 435 11.06 -20.40 -14.62
N ALA A 436 12.02 -20.36 -15.55
CA ALA A 436 12.50 -21.54 -16.24
C ALA A 436 13.07 -22.57 -15.26
N THR A 437 13.83 -22.14 -14.25
CA THR A 437 14.43 -23.03 -13.23
C THR A 437 13.40 -23.61 -12.27
N LYS A 438 12.42 -22.81 -11.82
CA LYS A 438 11.44 -23.25 -10.80
C LYS A 438 10.24 -24.00 -11.38
N TYR A 439 9.80 -23.60 -12.56
CA TYR A 439 8.51 -24.00 -13.11
C TYR A 439 8.58 -24.44 -14.57
N GLY A 440 9.64 -24.08 -15.30
CA GLY A 440 9.78 -24.26 -16.74
C GLY A 440 10.83 -25.31 -17.12
N ALA A 441 11.42 -25.14 -18.30
CA ALA A 441 12.34 -26.10 -18.89
C ALA A 441 13.53 -26.46 -17.99
N LEU A 442 14.19 -25.47 -17.39
CA LEU A 442 15.39 -25.69 -16.58
C LEU A 442 15.12 -26.35 -15.21
N SER A 443 13.86 -26.70 -14.91
CA SER A 443 13.53 -27.57 -13.78
C SER A 443 13.79 -29.06 -14.06
N ARG A 444 14.04 -29.44 -15.33
CA ARG A 444 14.34 -30.80 -15.78
C ARG A 444 15.75 -30.88 -16.36
N ALA A 445 16.45 -31.99 -16.12
CA ALA A 445 17.82 -32.19 -16.61
C ALA A 445 17.94 -32.09 -18.14
N GLU A 446 16.93 -32.55 -18.87
CA GLU A 446 16.87 -32.52 -20.34
C GLU A 446 16.27 -31.23 -20.92
N GLY A 447 15.83 -30.31 -20.05
CA GLY A 447 15.18 -29.08 -20.46
C GLY A 447 16.15 -28.08 -21.09
N ARG A 448 15.65 -27.33 -22.07
CA ARG A 448 16.43 -26.36 -22.83
C ARG A 448 15.72 -25.02 -22.95
N VAL A 449 16.49 -23.94 -22.90
CA VAL A 449 16.04 -22.58 -23.15
C VAL A 449 16.77 -22.06 -24.39
N GLU A 450 16.00 -21.67 -25.41
CA GLU A 450 16.48 -21.05 -26.64
C GLU A 450 16.09 -19.57 -26.60
N VAL A 451 17.09 -18.69 -26.63
CA VAL A 451 16.89 -17.25 -26.71
C VAL A 451 17.47 -16.75 -28.03
N SER A 452 16.65 -16.04 -28.81
CA SER A 452 17.10 -15.40 -30.04
C SER A 452 16.68 -13.95 -30.13
N TRP A 453 17.54 -13.07 -30.64
CA TRP A 453 17.20 -11.65 -30.82
C TRP A 453 17.62 -11.09 -32.17
N THR A 454 16.93 -10.02 -32.58
CA THR A 454 17.18 -9.23 -33.79
C THR A 454 16.95 -7.75 -33.51
N THR A 455 17.59 -6.89 -34.30
CA THR A 455 17.45 -5.43 -34.21
C THR A 455 16.87 -4.88 -35.51
N GLU A 456 15.78 -4.12 -35.41
CA GLU A 456 15.14 -3.44 -36.53
C GLU A 456 15.00 -1.95 -36.18
N GLY A 457 15.89 -1.11 -36.72
CA GLY A 457 15.99 0.30 -36.32
C GLY A 457 16.31 0.43 -34.82
N ASP A 458 15.50 1.18 -34.09
CA ASP A 458 15.61 1.36 -32.64
C ASP A 458 14.88 0.25 -31.83
N THR A 459 14.26 -0.73 -32.51
CA THR A 459 13.49 -1.79 -31.85
C THR A 459 14.32 -3.06 -31.66
N LEU A 460 14.38 -3.55 -30.43
CA LEU A 460 14.99 -4.84 -30.07
C LEU A 460 13.91 -5.92 -29.93
N ASN A 461 13.94 -6.92 -30.80
CA ASN A 461 13.03 -8.06 -30.75
C ASN A 461 13.73 -9.26 -30.10
N ILE A 462 13.22 -9.71 -28.94
CA ILE A 462 13.74 -10.89 -28.22
C ILE A 462 12.67 -12.00 -28.23
N ALA A 463 13.04 -13.18 -28.70
CA ALA A 463 12.23 -14.39 -28.65
C ALA A 463 12.81 -15.37 -27.62
N TRP A 464 11.96 -15.83 -26.69
CA TRP A 464 12.28 -16.80 -25.65
C TRP A 464 11.47 -18.09 -25.86
N ARG A 465 12.14 -19.24 -25.95
CA ARG A 465 11.50 -20.54 -26.15
C ARG A 465 12.02 -21.55 -25.14
N GLU A 466 11.11 -22.27 -24.49
CA GLU A 466 11.43 -23.33 -23.53
C GLU A 466 11.00 -24.69 -24.08
N ARG A 467 11.88 -25.69 -24.02
CA ARG A 467 11.63 -27.07 -24.49
C ARG A 467 12.02 -28.09 -23.42
N GLY A 468 11.39 -29.26 -23.45
CA GLY A 468 11.70 -30.35 -22.51
C GLY A 468 11.30 -30.06 -21.05
N GLY A 469 10.49 -29.03 -20.81
CA GLY A 469 9.96 -28.68 -19.51
C GLY A 469 8.69 -29.44 -19.13
N PRO A 470 8.22 -29.30 -17.88
CA PRO A 470 6.93 -29.83 -17.45
C PRO A 470 5.77 -29.21 -18.25
N PRO A 471 4.64 -29.92 -18.41
CA PRO A 471 3.49 -29.41 -19.16
C PRO A 471 2.97 -28.09 -18.56
N VAL A 472 2.91 -27.05 -19.39
CA VAL A 472 2.55 -25.70 -18.96
C VAL A 472 1.04 -25.48 -19.06
N SER A 473 0.38 -25.20 -17.94
CA SER A 473 -1.00 -24.72 -17.90
C SER A 473 -1.05 -23.20 -17.95
N GLN A 474 -2.08 -22.60 -18.57
CA GLN A 474 -2.25 -21.14 -18.56
C GLN A 474 -2.18 -20.60 -17.12
N PRO A 475 -1.32 -19.61 -16.85
CA PRO A 475 -1.21 -19.06 -15.51
C PRO A 475 -2.50 -18.33 -15.16
N ALA A 476 -3.12 -18.69 -14.03
CA ALA A 476 -4.33 -18.02 -13.53
C ALA A 476 -4.11 -16.54 -13.14
N ARG A 477 -2.87 -16.02 -13.25
CA ARG A 477 -2.45 -14.68 -12.84
C ARG A 477 -1.28 -14.18 -13.68
N THR A 478 -1.29 -12.90 -14.04
CA THR A 478 -0.13 -12.21 -14.63
C THR A 478 0.92 -11.88 -13.56
N GLY A 479 2.17 -12.28 -13.84
CA GLY A 479 3.31 -12.20 -12.93
C GLY A 479 4.06 -10.86 -12.96
N PHE A 480 5.18 -10.77 -12.23
CA PHE A 480 6.07 -9.60 -12.20
C PHE A 480 6.79 -9.45 -13.54
N GLY A 481 7.38 -10.54 -14.05
CA GLY A 481 7.95 -10.58 -15.39
C GLY A 481 6.96 -10.10 -16.46
N SER A 482 5.69 -10.55 -16.40
CA SER A 482 4.66 -10.13 -17.36
C SER A 482 4.38 -8.63 -17.36
N ARG A 483 4.43 -7.97 -16.19
CA ARG A 483 4.16 -6.52 -16.06
C ARG A 483 5.38 -5.66 -16.36
N LEU A 484 6.57 -6.12 -15.99
CA LEU A 484 7.83 -5.48 -16.34
C LEU A 484 8.08 -5.54 -17.84
N ILE A 485 7.85 -6.71 -18.46
CA ILE A 485 7.88 -6.87 -19.91
C ILE A 485 6.87 -5.93 -20.57
N SER A 486 5.63 -5.81 -20.05
CA SER A 486 4.64 -4.91 -20.65
C SER A 486 4.92 -3.42 -20.45
N SER A 487 5.62 -3.01 -19.38
CA SER A 487 5.95 -1.60 -19.14
C SER A 487 7.25 -1.16 -19.82
N SER A 488 8.18 -2.10 -20.05
CA SER A 488 9.48 -1.83 -20.68
C SER A 488 9.48 -2.10 -22.19
N ALA A 489 8.42 -2.69 -22.75
CA ALA A 489 8.24 -2.90 -24.19
C ALA A 489 7.36 -1.82 -24.85
N SER A 490 6.88 -0.83 -24.10
CA SER A 490 5.97 0.22 -24.54
C SER A 490 6.60 1.61 -24.69
N ASP A 491 7.89 1.74 -24.35
CA ASP A 491 8.77 2.87 -24.69
C ASP A 491 9.88 2.33 -25.60
#